data_AF-A0A7S2F401-F1
#
_entry.id   AF-A0A7S2F401-F1
#
_cell.length_a   1.000
_cell.length_b   1.000
_cell.length_c   1.000
_cell.angle_alpha   90.00
_cell.angle_beta   90.00
_cell.angle_gamma   90.00
#
_symmetry.space_group_name_H-M   'P 1'
#
loop_
_entity.id
_entity.type
_entity.pdbx_description
1 polymer ?
#
loop_
_entity_poly.entity_id
_entity_poly.type
_entity_poly.pdbx_seq_one_letter_code
_entity_poly.pdbx_strand_id
1 'polypeptide(L)'
;GGTNDLPPLPAEDIVENLLAMHRLVHQSGAVSGVLTIPVMTLGIDRSVQPFKEKQEFVNEKLREFAQEHKDRSFLVDVAAAFPQDSAHRRLWEPDGVHMTAEGYRAMGDLIARAEPPVPLSS
;
A
#
# COMPACT_ATOMS: atom_id res chain seq x y z
N GLY A 1 -1.94 4.92 3.80
CA GLY A 1 -2.63 6.07 3.15
C GLY A 1 -2.33 6.05 1.67
N GLY A 2 -2.65 7.12 0.93
CA GLY A 2 -2.23 7.29 -0.47
C GLY A 2 -3.34 7.18 -1.52
N THR A 3 -4.35 6.31 -1.35
CA THR A 3 -5.40 6.11 -2.37
C THR A 3 -6.16 7.39 -2.72
N ASN A 4 -6.54 8.18 -1.69
CA ASN A 4 -7.28 9.43 -1.89
C ASN A 4 -6.41 10.59 -2.40
N ASP A 5 -5.08 10.43 -2.32
CA ASP A 5 -4.10 11.41 -2.75
C ASP A 5 -3.76 11.27 -4.24
N LEU A 6 -4.02 10.09 -4.84
CA LEU A 6 -3.78 9.82 -6.26
C LEU A 6 -4.51 10.79 -7.22
N PRO A 7 -5.79 11.16 -7.01
CA PRO A 7 -6.44 12.14 -7.88
C PRO A 7 -5.90 13.57 -7.72
N PRO A 8 -5.81 14.16 -6.50
CA PRO A 8 -5.51 15.58 -6.36
C PRO A 8 -4.02 15.94 -6.33
N LEU A 9 -3.12 15.02 -5.97
CA LEU A 9 -1.72 15.35 -5.72
C LEU A 9 -0.76 14.80 -6.80
N PRO A 10 0.37 15.49 -7.06
CA PRO A 10 1.53 14.93 -7.77
C PRO A 10 2.08 13.68 -7.08
N ALA A 11 2.72 12.78 -7.83
CA ALA A 11 3.22 11.52 -7.30
C ALA A 11 4.29 11.73 -6.22
N GLU A 12 5.17 12.71 -6.46
CA GLU A 12 6.30 13.09 -5.62
C GLU A 12 5.84 13.61 -4.26
N ASP A 13 4.77 14.41 -4.25
CA ASP A 13 4.18 14.94 -3.01
C ASP A 13 3.55 13.81 -2.18
N ILE A 14 2.91 12.83 -2.84
CA ILE A 14 2.37 11.63 -2.17
C ILE A 14 3.51 10.84 -1.53
N VAL A 15 4.59 10.58 -2.29
CA VAL A 15 5.76 9.86 -1.78
C VAL A 15 6.34 10.59 -0.57
N GLU A 16 6.64 11.88 -0.69
CA GLU A 16 7.28 12.62 0.40
C GLU A 16 6.41 12.64 1.66
N ASN A 17 5.10 12.87 1.52
CA ASN A 17 4.18 12.84 2.66
C ASN A 17 4.11 11.47 3.33
N LEU A 18 4.03 10.38 2.56
CA LEU A 18 4.02 9.02 3.10
C LEU A 18 5.33 8.69 3.82
N LEU A 19 6.47 8.95 3.18
CA LEU A 19 7.78 8.65 3.74
C LEU A 19 8.10 9.51 4.97
N ALA A 20 7.66 10.78 5.00
CA ALA A 20 7.80 11.65 6.16
C ALA A 20 7.11 11.05 7.40
N MET A 21 5.92 10.49 7.26
CA MET A 21 5.23 9.82 8.37
C MET A 21 6.02 8.61 8.88
N HIS A 22 6.55 7.76 7.98
CA HIS A 22 7.37 6.63 8.39
C HIS A 22 8.64 7.09 9.13
N ARG A 23 9.31 8.14 8.65
CA ARG A 23 10.48 8.72 9.31
C ARG A 23 10.15 9.21 10.73
N LEU A 24 9.00 9.87 10.92
CA LEU A 24 8.54 10.31 12.25
C LEU A 24 8.33 9.11 13.20
N VAL A 25 7.73 8.02 12.71
CA VAL A 25 7.59 6.79 13.49
C VAL A 25 8.95 6.22 13.86
N HIS A 26 9.88 6.13 12.91
CA HIS A 26 11.23 5.59 13.15
C HIS A 26 12.04 6.44 14.14
N GLN A 27 11.82 7.77 14.20
CA GLN A 27 12.47 8.66 15.17
C GLN A 27 12.03 8.37 16.61
N SER A 28 10.82 7.85 16.81
CA SER A 28 10.34 7.40 18.13
C SER A 28 10.91 6.04 18.56
N GLY A 29 11.72 5.38 17.70
CA GLY A 29 12.20 4.02 17.91
C GLY A 29 11.18 2.93 17.54
N ALA A 30 9.99 3.32 17.06
CA ALA A 30 8.97 2.37 16.64
C ALA A 30 9.23 1.84 15.22
N VAL A 31 8.69 0.64 14.98
CA VAL A 31 8.68 -0.03 13.67
C VAL A 31 7.40 0.33 12.92
N SER A 32 7.48 0.51 11.59
CA SER A 32 6.32 0.82 10.76
C SER A 32 6.09 -0.19 9.63
N GLY A 33 4.82 -0.52 9.37
CA GLY A 33 4.43 -1.34 8.23
C GLY A 33 4.21 -0.46 7.00
N VAL A 34 4.97 -0.70 5.92
CA VAL A 34 4.85 0.02 4.66
C VAL A 34 3.91 -0.77 3.74
N LEU A 35 2.75 -0.22 3.45
CA LEU A 35 1.73 -0.86 2.60
C LEU A 35 1.74 -0.21 1.21
N THR A 36 1.77 -1.02 0.15
CA THR A 36 1.56 -0.50 -1.20
C THR A 36 0.10 -0.09 -1.41
N ILE A 37 -0.12 0.95 -2.22
CA ILE A 37 -1.44 1.45 -2.59
C ILE A 37 -2.04 0.48 -3.61
N PRO A 38 -3.21 -0.13 -3.39
CA PRO A 38 -3.83 -0.98 -4.39
C PRO A 38 -4.25 -0.18 -5.64
N VAL A 39 -4.37 -0.87 -6.77
CA VAL A 39 -4.87 -0.24 -8.01
C VAL A 39 -6.30 0.25 -7.81
N MET A 40 -6.60 1.44 -8.31
CA MET A 40 -7.96 1.96 -8.46
C MET A 40 -8.46 1.70 -9.87
N THR A 41 -9.70 1.23 -9.98
CA THR A 41 -10.38 1.07 -11.28
C THR A 41 -11.60 1.96 -11.35
N LEU A 42 -11.92 2.44 -12.55
CA LEU A 42 -13.15 3.17 -12.85
C LEU A 42 -13.93 2.44 -13.94
N GLY A 43 -15.24 2.69 -13.97
CA GLY A 43 -16.16 2.11 -14.94
C GLY A 43 -16.69 0.73 -14.54
N ILE A 44 -17.80 0.34 -15.17
CA ILE A 44 -18.54 -0.90 -14.86
C ILE A 44 -17.69 -2.16 -15.16
N ASP A 45 -16.80 -2.05 -16.13
CA ASP A 45 -15.90 -3.12 -16.58
C ASP A 45 -14.52 -3.09 -15.92
N ARG A 46 -14.23 -2.09 -15.08
CA ARG A 46 -12.94 -1.88 -14.39
C ARG A 46 -11.73 -1.85 -15.34
N SER A 47 -11.95 -1.53 -16.62
CA SER A 47 -10.89 -1.51 -17.64
C SER A 47 -10.03 -0.25 -17.56
N VAL A 48 -10.54 0.82 -16.93
CA VAL A 48 -9.87 2.11 -16.83
C VAL A 48 -9.14 2.19 -15.49
N GLN A 49 -7.81 2.36 -15.54
CA GLN A 49 -6.94 2.55 -14.38
C GLN A 49 -6.26 3.92 -14.48
N PRO A 50 -6.99 5.01 -14.18
CA PRO A 50 -6.57 6.38 -14.53
C PRO A 50 -5.28 6.83 -13.81
N PHE A 51 -4.96 6.20 -12.68
CA PHE A 51 -3.82 6.55 -11.85
C PHE A 51 -2.76 5.46 -11.79
N LYS A 52 -2.78 4.49 -12.72
CA LYS A 52 -1.90 3.32 -12.68
C LYS A 52 -0.43 3.70 -12.61
N GLU A 53 0.06 4.49 -13.56
CA GLU A 53 1.48 4.87 -13.62
C GLU A 53 1.91 5.65 -12.37
N LYS A 54 1.05 6.56 -11.89
CA LYS A 54 1.27 7.31 -10.64
C LYS A 54 1.35 6.37 -9.43
N GLN A 55 0.42 5.43 -9.33
CA GLN A 55 0.36 4.46 -8.24
C GLN A 55 1.55 3.49 -8.28
N GLU A 56 1.97 3.04 -9.47
CA GLU A 56 3.15 2.20 -9.65
C GLU A 56 4.42 2.91 -9.20
N PHE A 57 4.60 4.18 -9.59
CA PHE A 57 5.71 5.02 -9.15
C PHE A 57 5.74 5.18 -7.62
N VAL A 58 4.60 5.55 -7.01
CA VAL A 58 4.52 5.70 -5.54
C VAL A 58 4.86 4.37 -4.86
N ASN A 59 4.33 3.25 -5.36
CA ASN A 59 4.58 1.93 -4.78
C ASN A 59 6.02 1.47 -4.95
N GLU A 60 6.68 1.78 -6.05
CA GLU A 60 8.11 1.54 -6.21
C GLU A 60 8.90 2.26 -5.11
N LYS A 61 8.61 3.54 -4.85
CA LYS A 61 9.25 4.31 -3.78
C LYS A 61 8.97 3.78 -2.38
N LEU A 62 7.75 3.28 -2.12
CA LEU A 62 7.44 2.62 -0.86
C LEU A 62 8.23 1.31 -0.69
N ARG A 63 8.40 0.51 -1.75
CA ARG A 63 9.21 -0.71 -1.71
C ARG A 63 10.69 -0.42 -1.48
N GLU A 64 11.24 0.57 -2.20
CA GLU A 64 12.62 1.05 -2.01
C GLU A 64 12.83 1.47 -0.54
N PHE A 65 11.95 2.31 0.00
CA PHE A 65 12.04 2.78 1.38
C PHE A 65 11.99 1.62 2.40
N ALA A 66 11.07 0.67 2.22
CA ALA A 66 10.96 -0.49 3.11
C ALA A 66 12.26 -1.35 3.09
N GLN A 67 12.89 -1.46 1.92
CA GLN A 67 14.15 -2.20 1.76
C GLN A 67 15.33 -1.46 2.41
N GLU A 68 15.42 -0.14 2.24
CA GLU A 68 16.45 0.70 2.84
C GLU A 68 16.35 0.74 4.38
N HIS A 69 15.13 0.65 4.91
CA HIS A 69 14.83 0.69 6.35
C HIS A 69 14.34 -0.64 6.91
N LYS A 70 14.85 -1.78 6.40
CA LYS A 70 14.43 -3.12 6.83
C LYS A 70 14.63 -3.41 8.33
N ASP A 71 15.46 -2.63 9.02
CA ASP A 71 15.67 -2.70 10.47
C ASP A 71 14.53 -2.04 11.27
N ARG A 72 13.72 -1.18 10.63
CA ARG A 72 12.65 -0.38 11.26
C ARG A 72 11.33 -0.42 10.51
N SER A 73 11.27 -1.17 9.42
CA SER A 73 10.07 -1.30 8.63
C SER A 73 9.94 -2.69 8.03
N PHE A 74 8.71 -3.04 7.65
CA PHE A 74 8.40 -4.25 6.90
C PHE A 74 7.42 -3.91 5.78
N LEU A 75 7.56 -4.58 4.64
CA LEU A 75 6.70 -4.37 3.48
C LEU A 75 5.47 -5.28 3.54
N VAL A 76 4.31 -4.72 3.23
CA VAL A 76 3.07 -5.45 2.95
C VAL A 76 2.60 -5.05 1.56
N ASP A 77 2.90 -5.88 0.55
CA ASP A 77 2.60 -5.55 -0.85
C ASP A 77 1.14 -5.87 -1.22
N VAL A 78 0.22 -5.04 -0.73
CA VAL A 78 -1.23 -5.13 -0.98
C VAL A 78 -1.55 -5.11 -2.48
N ALA A 79 -0.88 -4.24 -3.25
CA ALA A 79 -1.09 -4.09 -4.68
C ALA A 79 -0.76 -5.37 -5.46
N ALA A 80 0.31 -6.06 -5.09
CA ALA A 80 0.68 -7.33 -5.70
C ALA A 80 -0.20 -8.50 -5.22
N ALA A 81 -0.58 -8.50 -3.94
CA ALA A 81 -1.38 -9.57 -3.35
C ALA A 81 -2.85 -9.56 -3.80
N PHE A 82 -3.40 -8.38 -4.08
CA PHE A 82 -4.81 -8.19 -4.42
C PHE A 82 -4.96 -7.33 -5.68
N PRO A 83 -4.54 -7.79 -6.87
CA PRO A 83 -4.82 -7.07 -8.10
C PRO A 83 -6.35 -6.99 -8.33
N GLN A 84 -6.82 -5.99 -9.07
CA GLN A 84 -8.24 -5.88 -9.45
C GLN A 84 -8.55 -6.62 -10.76
N ASP A 85 -8.15 -7.87 -10.86
CA ASP A 85 -8.44 -8.75 -12.00
C ASP A 85 -9.71 -9.60 -11.77
N SER A 86 -10.03 -10.47 -12.74
CA SER A 86 -11.19 -11.36 -12.64
C SER A 86 -11.07 -12.40 -11.51
N ALA A 87 -9.87 -12.87 -11.20
CA ALA A 87 -9.63 -13.87 -10.16
C ALA A 87 -9.85 -13.31 -8.74
N HIS A 88 -9.61 -12.01 -8.57
CA HIS A 88 -9.73 -11.32 -7.29
C HIS A 88 -11.02 -10.50 -7.17
N ARG A 89 -11.91 -10.55 -8.17
CA ARG A 89 -13.13 -9.70 -8.22
C ARG A 89 -13.95 -9.72 -6.93
N ARG A 90 -14.07 -10.87 -6.27
CA ARG A 90 -14.84 -11.04 -5.01
C ARG A 90 -14.28 -10.25 -3.82
N LEU A 91 -13.01 -9.88 -3.87
CA LEU A 91 -12.34 -9.12 -2.82
C LEU A 91 -12.62 -7.62 -2.91
N TRP A 92 -13.22 -7.15 -4.00
CA TRP A 92 -13.37 -5.73 -4.32
C TRP A 92 -14.84 -5.35 -4.53
N GLU A 93 -15.26 -4.27 -3.87
CA GLU A 93 -16.57 -3.67 -4.07
C GLU A 93 -16.73 -3.14 -5.51
N PRO A 94 -17.97 -3.06 -6.04
CA PRO A 94 -18.22 -2.58 -7.40
C PRO A 94 -17.69 -1.17 -7.69
N ASP A 95 -17.39 -0.37 -6.66
CA ASP A 95 -16.86 0.99 -6.78
C ASP A 95 -15.41 1.07 -7.30
N GLY A 96 -14.70 -0.06 -7.38
CA GLY A 96 -13.35 -0.13 -7.92
C GLY A 96 -12.27 0.44 -7.01
N VAL A 97 -12.58 0.71 -5.73
CA VAL A 97 -11.66 1.30 -4.75
C VAL A 97 -11.66 0.56 -3.43
N HIS A 98 -12.83 0.17 -2.90
CA HIS A 98 -12.95 -0.45 -1.59
C HIS A 98 -12.93 -1.98 -1.69
N MET A 99 -12.42 -2.61 -0.64
CA MET A 99 -12.50 -4.06 -0.50
C MET A 99 -13.84 -4.48 0.11
N THR A 100 -14.30 -5.67 -0.24
CA THR A 100 -15.42 -6.32 0.46
C THR A 100 -14.98 -6.76 1.87
N ALA A 101 -15.92 -7.22 2.69
CA ALA A 101 -15.57 -7.84 3.97
C ALA A 101 -14.65 -9.07 3.82
N GLU A 102 -14.76 -9.81 2.70
CA GLU A 102 -13.83 -10.89 2.37
C GLU A 102 -12.44 -10.35 2.02
N GLY A 103 -12.37 -9.27 1.21
CA GLY A 103 -11.11 -8.60 0.88
C GLY A 103 -10.38 -8.06 2.11
N TYR A 104 -11.07 -7.37 3.01
CA TYR A 104 -10.47 -6.87 4.25
C TYR A 104 -10.00 -8.00 5.17
N ARG A 105 -10.70 -9.14 5.22
CA ARG A 105 -10.22 -10.31 5.96
C ARG A 105 -8.92 -10.86 5.36
N ALA A 106 -8.87 -11.02 4.04
CA ALA A 106 -7.66 -11.46 3.34
C ALA A 106 -6.48 -10.49 3.55
N MET A 107 -6.74 -9.18 3.55
CA MET A 107 -5.73 -8.17 3.86
C MET A 107 -5.25 -8.26 5.31
N GLY A 108 -6.15 -8.53 6.26
CA GLY A 108 -5.78 -8.81 7.65
C GLY A 108 -4.86 -10.02 7.77
N ASP A 109 -5.17 -11.11 7.08
CA ASP A 109 -4.33 -12.31 7.03
C ASP A 109 -2.96 -12.03 6.39
N LEU A 110 -2.90 -11.18 5.36
CA LEU A 110 -1.64 -10.75 4.74
C LEU A 110 -0.78 -9.95 5.73
N ILE A 111 -1.38 -8.98 6.43
CA ILE A 111 -0.67 -8.17 7.43
C ILE A 111 -0.17 -9.05 8.58
N ALA A 112 -0.98 -10.00 9.06
CA ALA A 112 -0.61 -10.89 10.15
C ALA A 112 0.57 -11.82 9.81
N ARG A 113 0.83 -12.05 8.52
CA ARG A 113 1.97 -12.83 8.02
C ARG A 113 3.22 -11.99 7.78
N ALA A 114 3.11 -10.67 7.89
CA ALA A 114 4.26 -9.80 7.72
C ALA A 114 5.28 -10.01 8.85
N GLU A 115 6.55 -9.91 8.53
CA GLU A 115 7.65 -10.15 9.46
C GLU A 115 8.23 -8.80 9.93
N PRO A 116 7.73 -8.22 11.04
CA PRO A 116 8.33 -7.01 11.57
C PRO A 116 9.76 -7.30 12.05
N PRO A 117 10.71 -6.35 11.86
CA PRO A 117 12.05 -6.50 12.40
C PRO A 117 12.03 -6.68 13.91
N VAL A 118 12.85 -7.60 14.41
CA VAL A 118 13.05 -7.79 15.85
C VAL A 118 13.86 -6.59 16.37
N PRO A 119 13.35 -5.82 17.36
CA PRO A 119 14.11 -4.74 17.95
C PRO A 119 15.41 -5.29 18.53
N LEU A 120 16.55 -4.73 18.12
CA LEU A 120 17.81 -5.02 18.80
C LEU A 120 17.70 -4.53 20.24
N SER A 121 17.74 -5.44 21.20
CA SER A 121 17.82 -5.09 22.62
C SER A 121 19.03 -4.18 22.83
N SER A 122 18.76 -2.93 23.22
CA SER A 122 19.77 -1.94 23.63
C SER A 122 20.41 -2.33 24.95
#